data_AF-K1SBH4-F1
#
_entry.id   AF-K1SBH4-F1
#
_cell.length_a   1.000
_cell.length_b   1.000
_cell.length_c   1.000
_cell.angle_alpha   90.00
_cell.angle_beta   90.00
_cell.angle_gamma   90.00
#
_symmetry.space_group_name_H-M   'P 1'
#
loop_
_entity.id
_entity.type
_entity.pdbx_description
1 polymer ?
#
loop_
_entity_poly.entity_id
_entity_poly.type
_entity_poly.pdbx_seq_one_letter_code
_entity_poly.pdbx_strand_id
1 'polypeptide(L)'
;WLKAKGTTLGADDGIGCAIELAILASNDIEHGPIECVFTRDEETGLTGAHGMKAGFMTGKMLINLDSEDEGEIFVSCAGGQTTHATFHFSREEAPAGYFFMEASLKGLNGGHSGDDINKKRANAIKILARFLFLENEKLDGSLRLVSFNSGKMHNAIPRDGKIVFAVKNADKEQVRADWNIFASEVEDEFHVTEQAMQFNMSSTDAAPVIEKAVADKFV
;
A
#
# COMPACT_ATOMS: atom_id res chain seq x y z
N TRP A 1 -7.97 6.68 -25.99
CA TRP A 1 -7.84 6.98 -24.56
C TRP A 1 -7.90 8.48 -24.33
N LEU A 2 -8.81 8.95 -23.49
CA LEU A 2 -8.82 10.30 -22.95
C LEU A 2 -8.00 10.31 -21.64
N LYS A 3 -7.19 11.34 -21.40
CA LYS A 3 -6.33 11.45 -20.21
C LYS A 3 -6.20 12.91 -19.77
N ALA A 4 -6.05 13.15 -18.47
CA ALA A 4 -5.66 14.44 -17.93
C ALA A 4 -4.14 14.65 -18.01
N LYS A 5 -3.70 15.91 -18.04
CA LYS A 5 -2.29 16.27 -18.11
C LYS A 5 -1.67 16.27 -16.70
N GLY A 6 -0.88 15.23 -16.39
CA GLY A 6 -0.08 15.17 -15.16
C GLY A 6 -0.88 14.96 -13.87
N THR A 7 -2.12 14.49 -13.96
CA THR A 7 -3.01 14.23 -12.82
C THR A 7 -4.05 13.16 -13.17
N THR A 8 -4.82 12.70 -12.20
CA THR A 8 -5.98 11.82 -12.40
C THR A 8 -7.04 12.50 -13.26
N LEU A 9 -7.72 11.72 -14.12
CA LEU A 9 -8.75 12.25 -15.02
C LEU A 9 -10.08 12.53 -14.29
N GLY A 10 -10.39 11.77 -13.24
CA GLY A 10 -11.72 11.76 -12.61
C GLY A 10 -12.77 11.12 -13.52
N ALA A 11 -12.37 10.10 -14.30
CA ALA A 11 -13.32 9.32 -15.09
C ALA A 11 -14.16 8.40 -14.18
N ASP A 12 -13.54 7.91 -13.11
CA ASP A 12 -14.15 7.27 -11.95
C ASP A 12 -14.60 8.34 -10.94
N ASP A 13 -15.88 8.48 -10.60
CA ASP A 13 -17.07 8.08 -11.40
C ASP A 13 -17.64 9.26 -12.21
N GLY A 14 -16.77 10.13 -12.72
CA GLY A 14 -17.17 11.28 -13.52
C GLY A 14 -17.90 10.91 -14.82
N ILE A 15 -17.63 9.74 -15.40
CA ILE A 15 -18.34 9.24 -16.58
C ILE A 15 -19.75 8.77 -16.21
N GLY A 16 -19.94 8.00 -15.13
CA GLY A 16 -21.27 7.63 -14.63
C GLY A 16 -22.11 8.86 -14.30
N CYS A 17 -21.52 9.83 -13.60
CA CYS A 17 -22.16 11.11 -13.30
C CYS A 17 -22.60 11.85 -14.59
N ALA A 18 -21.79 11.84 -15.63
CA ALA A 18 -22.11 12.47 -16.91
C ALA A 18 -23.25 11.74 -17.66
N ILE A 19 -23.29 10.41 -17.58
CA ILE A 19 -24.37 9.59 -18.15
C ILE A 19 -25.71 9.91 -17.48
N GLU A 20 -25.74 9.97 -16.14
CA GLU A 20 -26.93 10.34 -15.38
C GLU A 20 -27.47 11.71 -15.80
N LEU A 21 -26.60 12.72 -15.86
CA LEU A 21 -26.97 14.08 -16.26
C LEU A 21 -27.42 14.15 -17.72
N ALA A 22 -26.82 13.36 -18.63
CA ALA A 22 -27.21 13.32 -20.03
C ALA A 22 -28.62 12.74 -20.21
N ILE A 23 -28.97 11.67 -19.47
CA ILE A 23 -30.31 11.09 -19.48
C ILE A 23 -31.33 12.11 -18.93
N LEU A 24 -31.02 12.79 -17.82
CA LEU A 24 -31.89 13.82 -17.25
C LEU A 24 -32.13 15.01 -18.19
N ALA A 25 -31.16 15.33 -19.05
CA ALA A 25 -31.25 16.44 -20.00
C ALA A 25 -31.92 16.05 -21.34
N SER A 26 -32.00 14.76 -21.66
CA SER A 26 -32.56 14.26 -22.91
C SER A 26 -34.08 14.33 -22.92
N ASN A 27 -34.65 14.56 -24.10
CA ASN A 27 -36.09 14.45 -24.37
C ASN A 27 -36.42 13.37 -25.41
N ASP A 28 -35.41 12.60 -25.84
CA ASP A 28 -35.47 11.65 -26.96
C ASP A 28 -35.04 10.22 -26.58
N ILE A 29 -34.73 9.98 -25.31
CA ILE A 29 -34.48 8.65 -24.76
C ILE A 29 -35.75 8.13 -24.09
N GLU A 30 -36.23 6.95 -24.50
CA GLU A 30 -37.37 6.31 -23.85
C GLU A 30 -36.95 5.69 -22.50
N HIS A 31 -37.65 6.05 -21.43
CA HIS A 31 -37.40 5.50 -20.10
C HIS A 31 -38.64 5.56 -19.20
N GLY A 32 -38.65 4.75 -18.13
CA GLY A 32 -39.60 4.88 -17.03
C GLY A 32 -39.24 6.04 -16.08
N PRO A 33 -39.85 6.16 -14.90
CA PRO A 33 -39.40 7.13 -13.89
C PRO A 33 -37.94 6.86 -13.50
N ILE A 34 -37.10 7.90 -13.51
CA ILE A 34 -35.68 7.82 -13.14
C ILE A 34 -35.43 8.76 -11.95
N GLU A 35 -34.62 8.30 -11.01
CA GLU A 35 -34.02 9.10 -9.95
C GLU A 35 -32.49 8.94 -10.06
N CYS A 36 -31.76 10.04 -10.06
CA CYS A 36 -30.28 10.06 -10.12
C CYS A 36 -29.71 10.44 -8.75
N VAL A 37 -28.62 9.80 -8.34
CA VAL A 37 -28.05 9.99 -6.99
C VAL A 37 -26.54 10.14 -7.03
N PHE A 38 -26.10 11.35 -6.70
CA PHE A 38 -24.69 11.71 -6.65
C PHE A 38 -24.22 11.66 -5.20
N THR A 39 -23.53 10.58 -4.84
CA THR A 39 -22.99 10.40 -3.49
C THR A 39 -21.75 11.27 -3.28
N ARG A 40 -21.45 11.56 -2.02
CA ARG A 40 -20.24 12.28 -1.63
C ARG A 40 -19.21 11.30 -1.09
N ASP A 41 -17.94 11.60 -1.38
CA ASP A 41 -16.79 11.07 -0.67
C ASP A 41 -16.71 9.53 -0.73
N GLU A 42 -16.87 8.99 -1.94
CA GLU A 42 -16.71 7.56 -2.23
C GLU A 42 -15.26 7.14 -1.91
N GLU A 43 -14.32 7.82 -2.55
CA GLU A 43 -12.87 7.58 -2.61
C GLU A 43 -12.12 7.49 -1.27
N THR A 44 -12.72 7.93 -0.17
CA THR A 44 -12.05 7.91 1.14
C THR A 44 -12.85 7.25 2.24
N GLY A 45 -14.18 7.41 2.27
CA GLY A 45 -14.97 7.02 3.44
C GLY A 45 -16.41 6.62 3.17
N LEU A 46 -16.87 6.66 1.92
CA LEU A 46 -18.25 6.37 1.51
C LEU A 46 -19.30 7.16 2.32
N THR A 47 -18.96 8.38 2.77
CA THR A 47 -19.78 9.08 3.79
C THR A 47 -21.16 9.48 3.29
N GLY A 48 -21.29 9.78 1.99
CA GLY A 48 -22.58 10.04 1.35
C GLY A 48 -23.48 8.82 1.30
N ALA A 49 -22.92 7.66 0.94
CA ALA A 49 -23.66 6.40 0.90
C ALA A 49 -24.09 5.97 2.31
N HIS A 50 -23.17 6.05 3.29
CA HIS A 50 -23.47 5.72 4.68
C HIS A 50 -24.52 6.64 5.32
N GLY A 51 -24.52 7.92 4.94
CA GLY A 51 -25.47 8.92 5.46
C GLY A 51 -26.88 8.86 4.85
N MET A 52 -27.08 8.06 3.79
CA MET A 52 -28.35 7.99 3.09
C MET A 52 -29.43 7.34 3.96
N LYS A 53 -30.56 8.02 4.12
CA LYS A 53 -31.66 7.56 4.98
C LYS A 53 -32.70 6.77 4.19
N ALA A 54 -33.35 5.84 4.86
CA ALA A 54 -34.50 5.13 4.32
C ALA A 54 -35.59 6.13 3.85
N GLY A 55 -36.15 5.88 2.67
CA GLY A 55 -37.17 6.74 2.05
C GLY A 55 -36.62 7.96 1.32
N PHE A 56 -35.29 8.12 1.19
CA PHE A 56 -34.69 9.18 0.38
C PHE A 56 -34.98 9.01 -1.12
N MET A 57 -34.99 7.76 -1.60
CA MET A 57 -35.28 7.38 -2.98
C MET A 57 -36.51 6.47 -3.02
N THR A 58 -37.23 6.48 -4.14
CA THR A 58 -38.44 5.66 -4.37
C THR A 58 -38.23 4.52 -5.37
N GLY A 59 -37.10 4.52 -6.08
CA GLY A 59 -36.69 3.50 -7.03
C GLY A 59 -36.67 2.09 -6.44
N LYS A 60 -37.06 1.11 -7.27
CA LYS A 60 -37.07 -0.33 -6.92
C LYS A 60 -35.85 -1.09 -7.45
N MET A 61 -35.07 -0.44 -8.31
CA MET A 61 -33.86 -0.96 -8.94
C MET A 61 -32.79 0.12 -8.85
N LEU A 62 -31.55 -0.30 -8.65
CA LEU A 62 -30.39 0.57 -8.63
C LEU A 62 -29.41 0.05 -9.67
N ILE A 63 -28.96 0.96 -10.53
CA ILE A 63 -27.85 0.72 -11.46
C ILE A 63 -26.74 1.64 -10.97
N ASN A 64 -25.69 1.05 -10.41
CA ASN A 64 -24.47 1.77 -10.08
C ASN A 64 -23.62 1.86 -11.36
N LEU A 65 -23.03 3.02 -11.62
CA LEU A 65 -22.24 3.29 -12.82
C LEU A 65 -20.73 3.37 -12.54
N ASP A 66 -20.34 2.90 -11.36
CA ASP A 66 -18.99 2.99 -10.78
C ASP A 66 -18.14 1.75 -11.11
N SER A 67 -18.45 1.11 -12.25
CA SER A 67 -17.73 -0.07 -12.75
C SER A 67 -16.81 0.35 -13.89
N GLU A 68 -15.54 -0.04 -13.83
CA GLU A 68 -14.53 0.41 -14.79
C GLU A 68 -14.31 -0.56 -15.98
N ASP A 69 -14.89 -1.76 -15.95
CA ASP A 69 -14.73 -2.79 -16.98
C ASP A 69 -15.95 -2.92 -17.91
N GLU A 70 -15.77 -2.55 -19.19
CA GLU A 70 -16.80 -2.65 -20.23
C GLU A 70 -17.15 -4.11 -20.53
N GLY A 71 -18.45 -4.43 -20.57
CA GLY A 71 -18.95 -5.77 -20.87
C GLY A 71 -19.03 -6.70 -19.67
N GLU A 72 -18.70 -6.21 -18.48
CA GLU A 72 -18.83 -6.93 -17.21
C GLU A 72 -19.98 -6.36 -16.36
N ILE A 73 -20.66 -7.23 -15.60
CA ILE A 73 -21.74 -6.83 -14.70
C ILE A 73 -21.37 -7.28 -13.29
N PHE A 74 -21.21 -6.31 -12.41
CA PHE A 74 -20.89 -6.52 -11.01
C PHE A 74 -22.17 -6.61 -10.20
N VAL A 75 -22.37 -7.74 -9.51
CA VAL A 75 -23.55 -7.98 -8.66
C VAL A 75 -23.23 -7.91 -7.17
N SER A 76 -21.96 -7.75 -6.83
CA SER A 76 -21.46 -7.62 -5.45
C SER A 76 -20.04 -7.04 -5.42
N CYS A 77 -19.64 -6.53 -4.26
CA CYS A 77 -18.27 -6.09 -3.97
C CYS A 77 -17.82 -6.57 -2.58
N ALA A 78 -16.53 -6.45 -2.29
CA ALA A 78 -15.99 -6.70 -0.95
C ALA A 78 -16.29 -5.52 -0.01
N GLY A 79 -16.47 -5.82 1.29
CA GLY A 79 -16.44 -4.78 2.32
C GLY A 79 -15.01 -4.34 2.67
N GLY A 80 -14.86 -3.19 3.32
CA GLY A 80 -13.58 -2.65 3.77
C GLY A 80 -13.58 -2.30 5.25
N GLN A 81 -12.44 -2.48 5.92
CA GLN A 81 -12.20 -2.01 7.29
C GLN A 81 -10.76 -1.55 7.44
N THR A 82 -10.57 -0.32 7.92
CA THR A 82 -9.25 0.21 8.21
C THR A 82 -8.80 -0.25 9.60
N THR A 83 -7.56 -0.76 9.70
CA THR A 83 -6.91 -1.14 10.95
C THR A 83 -5.61 -0.35 11.11
N HIS A 84 -5.40 0.24 12.28
CA HIS A 84 -4.16 0.93 12.62
C HIS A 84 -3.45 0.22 13.77
N ALA A 85 -2.18 -0.13 13.56
CA ALA A 85 -1.27 -0.58 14.61
C ALA A 85 -0.30 0.57 14.93
N THR A 86 -0.47 1.18 16.11
CA THR A 86 0.36 2.31 16.56
C THR A 86 1.32 1.84 17.66
N PHE A 87 2.61 2.06 17.43
CA PHE A 87 3.65 1.79 18.41
C PHE A 87 4.15 3.11 18.99
N HIS A 88 4.07 3.25 20.32
CA HIS A 88 4.69 4.35 21.04
C HIS A 88 6.06 3.90 21.53
N PHE A 89 7.11 4.67 21.20
CA PHE A 89 8.47 4.36 21.61
C PHE A 89 9.25 5.61 21.95
N SER A 90 10.27 5.41 22.80
CA SER A 90 11.36 6.37 22.98
C SER A 90 12.56 5.99 22.11
N ARG A 91 13.46 6.95 21.90
CA ARG A 91 14.75 6.72 21.25
C ARG A 91 15.88 6.70 22.27
N GLU A 92 16.85 5.84 22.06
CA GLU A 92 18.06 5.70 22.88
C GLU A 92 19.32 5.71 22.02
N GLU A 93 20.46 6.01 22.61
CA GLU A 93 21.75 5.88 21.93
C GLU A 93 22.03 4.41 21.64
N ALA A 94 22.53 4.11 20.44
CA ALA A 94 22.95 2.75 20.12
C ALA A 94 24.12 2.32 21.03
N PRO A 95 24.24 1.02 21.36
CA PRO A 95 25.37 0.55 22.14
C PRO A 95 26.70 0.85 21.44
N ALA A 96 27.75 1.07 22.23
CA ALA A 96 29.09 1.29 21.70
C ALA A 96 29.55 0.13 20.81
N GLY A 97 30.28 0.45 19.74
CA GLY A 97 30.80 -0.55 18.79
C GLY A 97 29.78 -1.04 17.76
N TYR A 98 28.65 -0.32 17.59
CA TYR A 98 27.68 -0.60 16.54
C TYR A 98 28.02 0.12 15.22
N PHE A 99 27.60 -0.48 14.11
CA PHE A 99 27.73 0.03 12.75
C PHE A 99 26.35 0.23 12.15
N PHE A 100 26.14 1.36 11.49
CA PHE A 100 24.83 1.79 10.99
C PHE A 100 24.72 1.54 9.48
N MET A 101 23.61 0.94 9.10
CA MET A 101 23.33 0.52 7.74
C MET A 101 21.95 1.00 7.31
N GLU A 102 21.87 1.39 6.05
CA GLU A 102 20.63 1.68 5.36
C GLU A 102 20.42 0.61 4.30
N ALA A 103 19.25 -0.02 4.31
CA ALA A 103 18.82 -0.91 3.26
C ALA A 103 17.56 -0.36 2.59
N SER A 104 17.45 -0.50 1.28
CA SER A 104 16.30 -0.05 0.52
C SER A 104 15.93 -1.06 -0.55
N LEU A 105 14.62 -1.14 -0.79
CA LEU A 105 14.01 -1.88 -1.87
C LEU A 105 13.19 -0.90 -2.70
N LYS A 106 13.40 -0.91 -4.01
CA LYS A 106 12.64 -0.09 -4.96
C LYS A 106 12.20 -0.90 -6.16
N GLY A 107 11.25 -0.34 -6.91
CA GLY A 107 10.94 -0.80 -8.26
C GLY A 107 9.96 -1.97 -8.31
N LEU A 108 9.32 -2.34 -7.19
CA LEU A 108 8.19 -3.27 -7.25
C LEU A 108 7.04 -2.67 -8.05
N ASN A 109 6.19 -3.52 -8.61
CA ASN A 109 5.07 -3.12 -9.44
C ASN A 109 4.01 -2.32 -8.68
N GLY A 110 3.75 -2.67 -7.42
CA GLY A 110 2.67 -2.06 -6.62
C GLY A 110 1.30 -2.44 -7.17
N GLY A 111 0.28 -1.60 -6.98
CA GLY A 111 -1.07 -1.87 -7.49
C GLY A 111 -2.17 -1.50 -6.51
N HIS A 112 -3.42 -1.65 -6.93
CA HIS A 112 -4.57 -1.51 -6.06
C HIS A 112 -4.63 -2.69 -5.08
N SER A 113 -4.75 -2.42 -3.78
CA SER A 113 -4.70 -3.49 -2.75
C SER A 113 -5.95 -4.38 -2.75
N GLY A 114 -7.02 -4.00 -3.45
CA GLY A 114 -8.17 -4.85 -3.77
C GLY A 114 -7.92 -5.64 -5.06
N ASP A 115 -8.01 -4.96 -6.20
CA ASP A 115 -8.07 -5.60 -7.52
C ASP A 115 -6.78 -6.31 -7.93
N ASP A 116 -5.63 -5.88 -7.42
CA ASP A 116 -4.34 -6.49 -7.74
C ASP A 116 -3.89 -7.51 -6.69
N ILE A 117 -4.65 -7.75 -5.60
CA ILE A 117 -4.19 -8.60 -4.50
C ILE A 117 -4.01 -10.07 -4.93
N ASN A 118 -4.83 -10.54 -5.87
CA ASN A 118 -4.75 -11.87 -6.45
C ASN A 118 -3.58 -12.02 -7.44
N LYS A 119 -2.95 -10.92 -7.87
CA LYS A 119 -1.84 -10.91 -8.84
C LYS A 119 -0.49 -11.28 -8.21
N LYS A 120 -0.47 -11.59 -6.91
CA LYS A 120 0.73 -12.05 -6.18
C LYS A 120 1.93 -11.11 -6.33
N ARG A 121 1.65 -9.81 -6.33
CA ARG A 121 2.68 -8.77 -6.37
C ARG A 121 3.37 -8.66 -5.00
N ALA A 122 4.64 -8.31 -5.02
CA ALA A 122 5.43 -8.18 -3.81
C ALA A 122 5.03 -6.92 -3.01
N ASN A 123 5.27 -6.96 -1.70
CA ASN A 123 5.03 -5.83 -0.80
C ASN A 123 6.34 -5.43 -0.11
N ALA A 124 6.81 -4.21 -0.37
CA ALA A 124 8.09 -3.72 0.14
C ALA A 124 8.16 -3.70 1.68
N ILE A 125 7.06 -3.38 2.37
CA ILE A 125 7.00 -3.43 3.85
C ILE A 125 7.28 -4.85 4.32
N LYS A 126 6.63 -5.85 3.72
CA LYS A 126 6.74 -7.25 4.14
C LYS A 126 8.14 -7.82 3.86
N ILE A 127 8.74 -7.48 2.72
CA ILE A 127 10.09 -7.96 2.37
C ILE A 127 11.14 -7.37 3.30
N LEU A 128 11.11 -6.05 3.53
CA LEU A 128 12.07 -5.38 4.40
C LEU A 128 11.92 -5.82 5.87
N ALA A 129 10.69 -6.02 6.34
CA ALA A 129 10.44 -6.59 7.66
C ALA A 129 10.94 -8.04 7.77
N ARG A 130 10.74 -8.87 6.73
CA ARG A 130 11.27 -10.25 6.68
C ARG A 130 12.80 -10.28 6.80
N PHE A 131 13.51 -9.40 6.09
CA PHE A 131 14.96 -9.29 6.23
C PHE A 131 15.38 -8.94 7.65
N LEU A 132 14.78 -7.89 8.23
CA LEU A 132 15.08 -7.47 9.60
C LEU A 132 14.79 -8.57 10.63
N PHE A 133 13.68 -9.31 10.47
CA PHE A 133 13.31 -10.42 11.35
C PHE A 133 14.38 -11.51 11.33
N LEU A 134 14.75 -11.99 10.14
CA LEU A 134 15.75 -13.05 9.95
C LEU A 134 17.11 -12.61 10.50
N GLU A 135 17.52 -11.37 10.24
CA GLU A 135 18.80 -10.86 10.71
C GLU A 135 18.81 -10.66 12.23
N ASN A 136 17.71 -10.18 12.82
CA ASN A 136 17.60 -10.02 14.27
C ASN A 136 17.64 -11.39 14.97
N GLU A 137 16.99 -12.41 14.42
CA GLU A 137 17.07 -13.79 14.93
C GLU A 137 18.50 -14.34 14.85
N LYS A 138 19.15 -14.20 13.69
CA LYS A 138 20.52 -14.67 13.45
C LYS A 138 21.55 -13.99 14.35
N LEU A 139 21.33 -12.72 14.69
CA LEU A 139 22.22 -11.92 15.54
C LEU A 139 21.84 -11.96 17.03
N ASP A 140 21.10 -12.98 17.49
CA ASP A 140 20.67 -13.18 18.88
C ASP A 140 19.96 -11.94 19.48
N GLY A 141 19.13 -11.28 18.68
CA GLY A 141 18.40 -10.07 19.10
C GLY A 141 19.29 -8.83 19.24
N SER A 142 20.52 -8.83 18.70
CA SER A 142 21.43 -7.69 18.84
C SER A 142 21.23 -6.58 17.81
N LEU A 143 20.38 -6.76 16.80
CA LEU A 143 20.02 -5.70 15.85
C LEU A 143 19.27 -4.56 16.58
N ARG A 144 19.49 -3.32 16.16
CA ARG A 144 18.79 -2.12 16.67
C ARG A 144 18.17 -1.34 15.52
N LEU A 145 16.86 -1.17 15.53
CA LEU A 145 16.13 -0.44 14.49
C LEU A 145 16.23 1.07 14.72
N VAL A 146 16.56 1.85 13.69
CA VAL A 146 16.55 3.33 13.74
C VAL A 146 15.27 3.88 13.13
N SER A 147 14.90 3.40 11.94
CA SER A 147 13.71 3.85 11.23
C SER A 147 13.25 2.84 10.19
N PHE A 148 11.94 2.83 9.92
CA PHE A 148 11.33 2.06 8.84
C PHE A 148 10.35 2.97 8.10
N ASN A 149 10.52 3.15 6.80
CA ASN A 149 9.64 3.96 5.96
C ASN A 149 9.37 3.25 4.63
N SER A 150 8.11 2.88 4.38
CA SER A 150 7.70 2.23 3.14
C SER A 150 6.19 2.35 2.96
N GLY A 151 5.75 2.42 1.70
CA GLY A 151 4.36 2.68 1.34
C GLY A 151 4.00 4.17 1.31
N LYS A 152 2.83 4.47 0.72
CA LYS A 152 2.35 5.87 0.56
C LYS A 152 0.85 6.01 0.82
N MET A 153 0.03 5.09 0.32
CA MET A 153 -1.42 5.11 0.43
C MET A 153 -1.90 3.77 0.99
N HIS A 154 -3.00 3.78 1.74
CA HIS A 154 -3.52 2.60 2.43
C HIS A 154 -4.09 1.54 1.47
N ASN A 155 -4.62 1.98 0.32
CA ASN A 155 -5.20 1.14 -0.73
C ASN A 155 -4.19 0.78 -1.85
N ALA A 156 -2.90 1.04 -1.64
CA ALA A 156 -1.86 0.77 -2.63
C ALA A 156 -0.83 -0.23 -2.10
N ILE A 157 -0.54 -1.28 -2.87
CA ILE A 157 0.52 -2.24 -2.54
C ILE A 157 1.87 -1.49 -2.53
N PRO A 158 2.60 -1.46 -1.40
CA PRO A 158 3.84 -0.70 -1.25
C PRO A 158 4.94 -1.13 -2.23
N ARG A 159 5.40 -0.16 -3.02
CA ARG A 159 6.40 -0.39 -4.08
C ARG A 159 7.84 -0.28 -3.59
N ASP A 160 8.06 0.74 -2.77
CA ASP A 160 9.38 1.15 -2.35
C ASP A 160 9.44 1.24 -0.83
N GLY A 161 10.63 1.05 -0.28
CA GLY A 161 10.88 1.16 1.15
C GLY A 161 12.34 1.35 1.49
N LYS A 162 12.57 1.90 2.68
CA LYS A 162 13.87 2.15 3.27
C LYS A 162 13.83 1.85 4.76
N ILE A 163 14.85 1.14 5.22
CA ILE A 163 15.09 0.83 6.63
C ILE A 163 16.47 1.30 7.02
N VAL A 164 16.61 1.78 8.25
CA VAL A 164 17.89 2.11 8.86
C VAL A 164 17.98 1.34 10.16
N PHE A 165 19.08 0.64 10.35
CA PHE A 165 19.32 -0.21 11.50
C PHE A 165 20.81 -0.25 11.84
N ALA A 166 21.12 -0.72 13.04
CA ALA A 166 22.47 -0.85 13.54
C ALA A 166 22.72 -2.28 14.03
N VAL A 167 23.93 -2.76 13.79
CA VAL A 167 24.43 -4.09 14.16
C VAL A 167 25.77 -3.92 14.84
N LYS A 168 26.31 -4.94 15.52
CA LYS A 168 27.69 -4.85 16.04
C LYS A 168 28.65 -4.71 14.86
N ASN A 169 29.71 -3.92 15.02
CA ASN A 169 30.69 -3.70 13.96
C ASN A 169 31.39 -5.00 13.49
N ALA A 170 31.41 -6.05 14.32
CA ALA A 170 31.89 -7.38 13.96
C ALA A 170 30.98 -8.10 12.95
N ASP A 171 29.68 -7.79 12.91
CA ASP A 171 28.68 -8.52 12.13
C ASP A 171 28.37 -7.84 10.78
N LYS A 172 28.84 -6.60 10.55
CA LYS A 172 28.45 -5.79 9.39
C LYS A 172 28.73 -6.43 8.02
N GLU A 173 29.83 -7.18 7.89
CA GLU A 173 30.16 -7.83 6.61
C GLU A 173 29.30 -9.09 6.40
N GLN A 174 28.93 -9.77 7.49
CA GLN A 174 28.00 -10.90 7.45
C GLN A 174 26.61 -10.43 7.04
N VAL A 175 26.09 -9.36 7.67
CA VAL A 175 24.80 -8.73 7.32
C VAL A 175 24.74 -8.33 5.85
N ARG A 176 25.84 -7.79 5.30
CA ARG A 176 25.91 -7.43 3.89
C ARG A 176 25.92 -8.64 2.97
N ALA A 177 26.58 -9.74 3.37
CA ALA A 177 26.52 -10.99 2.64
C ALA A 177 25.09 -11.57 2.66
N ASP A 178 24.43 -11.54 3.82
CA ASP A 178 23.05 -12.02 4.00
C ASP A 178 22.06 -11.19 3.18
N TRP A 179 22.25 -9.87 3.10
CA TRP A 179 21.45 -9.00 2.24
C TRP A 179 21.53 -9.40 0.76
N ASN A 180 22.73 -9.72 0.26
CA ASN A 180 22.91 -10.12 -1.13
C ASN A 180 22.27 -11.49 -1.43
N ILE A 181 22.38 -12.44 -0.50
CA ILE A 181 21.72 -13.75 -0.61
C ILE A 181 20.20 -13.56 -0.59
N PHE A 182 19.69 -12.85 0.41
CA PHE A 182 18.27 -12.56 0.56
C PHE A 182 17.69 -11.84 -0.66
N ALA A 183 18.40 -10.85 -1.21
CA ALA A 183 17.98 -10.16 -2.42
C ALA A 183 17.84 -11.14 -3.60
N SER A 184 18.83 -11.99 -3.82
CA SER A 184 18.78 -13.00 -4.89
C SER A 184 17.65 -14.02 -4.69
N GLU A 185 17.40 -14.45 -3.46
CA GLU A 185 16.31 -15.39 -3.15
C GLU A 185 14.93 -14.76 -3.35
N VAL A 186 14.76 -13.49 -2.97
CA VAL A 186 13.49 -12.77 -3.17
C VAL A 186 13.25 -12.46 -4.65
N GLU A 187 14.30 -12.11 -5.40
CA GLU A 187 14.20 -11.94 -6.85
C GLU A 187 13.79 -13.24 -7.55
N ASP A 188 14.33 -14.39 -7.12
CA ASP A 188 13.91 -15.70 -7.63
C ASP A 188 12.47 -16.06 -7.20
N GLU A 189 12.09 -15.79 -5.95
CA GLU A 189 10.74 -16.04 -5.44
C GLU A 189 9.66 -15.30 -6.25
N PHE A 190 9.96 -14.08 -6.68
CA PHE A 190 9.03 -13.20 -7.39
C PHE A 190 9.37 -12.99 -8.88
N HIS A 191 10.22 -13.83 -9.48
CA HIS A 191 10.72 -13.64 -10.85
C HIS A 191 9.62 -13.49 -11.93
N VAL A 192 8.44 -14.06 -11.69
CA VAL A 192 7.28 -13.96 -12.59
C VAL A 192 6.59 -12.61 -12.48
N THR A 193 6.48 -12.06 -11.27
CA THR A 193 5.64 -10.89 -10.98
C THR A 193 6.42 -9.61 -10.79
N GLU A 194 7.73 -9.66 -10.57
CA GLU A 194 8.55 -8.50 -10.18
C GLU A 194 9.92 -8.52 -10.88
N GLN A 195 10.03 -7.83 -12.02
CA GLN A 195 11.24 -7.86 -12.85
C GLN A 195 12.17 -6.66 -12.66
N ALA A 196 11.75 -5.67 -11.87
CA ALA A 196 12.45 -4.39 -11.71
C ALA A 196 12.89 -4.14 -10.25
N MET A 197 12.94 -5.19 -9.43
CA MET A 197 13.41 -5.08 -8.04
C MET A 197 14.82 -4.49 -7.99
N GLN A 198 15.03 -3.56 -7.07
CA GLN A 198 16.33 -2.94 -6.84
C GLN A 198 16.61 -2.93 -5.34
N PHE A 199 17.49 -3.84 -4.92
CA PHE A 199 18.00 -3.91 -3.57
C PHE A 199 19.28 -3.08 -3.46
N ASN A 200 19.37 -2.22 -2.43
CA ASN A 200 20.57 -1.46 -2.15
C ASN A 200 20.85 -1.46 -0.65
N MET A 201 22.12 -1.55 -0.28
CA MET A 201 22.59 -1.41 1.09
C MET A 201 23.83 -0.53 1.16
N SER A 202 23.82 0.44 2.08
CA SER A 202 24.93 1.37 2.31
C SER A 202 25.17 1.60 3.80
N SER A 203 26.33 2.14 4.15
CA SER A 203 26.58 2.68 5.48
C SER A 203 25.89 4.02 5.64
N THR A 204 25.52 4.38 6.87
CA THR A 204 24.99 5.69 7.22
C THR A 204 25.56 6.19 8.55
N ASP A 205 25.26 7.44 8.88
CA ASP A 205 25.71 8.05 10.13
C ASP A 205 25.00 7.41 11.34
N ALA A 206 25.65 7.48 12.50
CA ALA A 206 25.05 7.05 13.75
C ALA A 206 23.80 7.88 14.08
N ALA A 207 22.76 7.22 14.56
CA ALA A 207 21.49 7.84 14.92
C ALA A 207 20.84 7.14 16.13
N PRO A 208 20.01 7.84 16.91
CA PRO A 208 19.27 7.22 18.00
C PRO A 208 18.35 6.09 17.51
N VAL A 209 18.45 4.93 18.17
CA VAL A 209 17.68 3.72 17.85
C VAL A 209 16.35 3.72 18.62
N ILE A 210 15.38 2.99 18.11
CA ILE A 210 14.12 2.68 18.80
C ILE A 210 14.44 1.73 19.96
N GLU A 211 13.84 1.95 21.13
CA GLU A 211 13.99 1.06 22.27
C GLU A 211 13.71 -0.40 21.89
N LYS A 212 14.60 -1.31 22.31
CA LYS A 212 14.60 -2.70 21.84
C LYS A 212 13.25 -3.38 22.02
N ALA A 213 12.62 -3.20 23.19
CA ALA A 213 11.37 -3.87 23.53
C ALA A 213 10.19 -3.49 22.62
N VAL A 214 10.23 -2.31 21.99
CA VAL A 214 9.22 -1.89 21.01
C VAL A 214 9.65 -2.32 19.60
N ALA A 215 10.94 -2.20 19.27
CA ALA A 215 11.48 -2.65 17.99
C ALA A 215 11.22 -4.15 17.74
N ASP A 216 11.39 -5.00 18.75
CA ASP A 216 11.13 -6.46 18.66
C ASP A 216 9.64 -6.82 18.45
N LYS A 217 8.71 -5.90 18.70
CA LYS A 217 7.28 -6.11 18.41
C LYS A 217 6.92 -5.74 16.97
N PHE A 218 7.80 -4.98 16.32
CA PHE A 218 7.63 -4.45 14.98
C PHE A 218 8.39 -5.29 13.94
N VAL A 219 9.58 -5.77 14.31
CA VAL A 219 10.48 -6.60 13.50
C VAL A 219 10.30 -8.07 13.79
#